data_AF-A0A6N9QF81-F1
#
_entry.id   AF-A0A6N9QF81-F1
#
_cell.length_a   1.000
_cell.length_b   1.000
_cell.length_c   1.000
_cell.angle_alpha   90.00
_cell.angle_beta   90.00
_cell.angle_gamma   90.00
#
_symmetry.space_group_name_H-M   'P 1'
#
loop_
_entity.id
_entity.type
_entity.pdbx_description
1 polymer ?
#
loop_
_entity_poly.entity_id
_entity_poly.type
_entity_poly.pdbx_seq_one_letter_code
_entity_poly.pdbx_strand_id
1 'polypeptide(L)'
;MSNILKVTTPTTGYDNNNGIKTGHENMQQSQNVQGQVRPDKVVRPDARSDAASQKQDGNLKFQFETNFDNFVQQLARNGNITEEYSTVLLEKLGMLAQSGLKAGIAGEISQFLSLISMSPEEMAAFLKMQGDSAVRFNGAFFDILRQIMQQTNSVELRTGILSFLKMYTDMAEGQHLLETMRQLIQNMKGGMLRSESQQLQQMEQGLNYGAANGNVKENANLIKNQIMPFLNEYITKMHDRGMLRESTAMLGSLTARYENGDAGRLQEAFLKLMDFTMFAKRFQNMDPAMLMRILDNSEFERASRKNEAMARLADIIRGGVMGEAGIENKMAFKSIMQAFLLNESVYMPVLHLTLPLNVNGTLMFSELWIDPDDQNGGKQEGDERVIKGLIKFDIKDVGFFDLFFLYGTESEKISIQLNYPKKVDASENEIRNAIGQILSTNNLEQEQLVLGSEEGSIPISAAFPNIFERKGSVNVTV
;
A
#
# COMPACT_ATOMS: atom_id res chain seq x y z
N MET A 1 -57.36 -5.98 -37.65
CA MET A 1 -56.41 -6.14 -38.77
C MET A 1 -55.19 -5.28 -38.42
N SER A 2 -54.14 -5.86 -37.83
CA SER A 2 -52.95 -6.44 -38.48
C SER A 2 -52.08 -5.36 -39.14
N ASN A 3 -50.75 -5.30 -39.06
CA ASN A 3 -49.70 -5.89 -38.22
C ASN A 3 -48.40 -5.16 -38.68
N ILE A 4 -47.53 -4.77 -37.72
CA ILE A 4 -46.03 -4.76 -37.74
C ILE A 4 -45.15 -4.12 -38.84
N LEU A 5 -44.08 -3.48 -38.30
CA LEU A 5 -42.69 -3.35 -38.77
C LEU A 5 -42.47 -2.39 -39.96
N LYS A 6 -41.50 -1.48 -39.99
CA LYS A 6 -40.21 -1.24 -39.31
C LYS A 6 -39.84 0.21 -39.66
N VAL A 7 -38.99 0.89 -38.88
CA VAL A 7 -37.80 1.63 -39.36
C VAL A 7 -37.06 2.21 -38.14
N THR A 8 -35.75 2.16 -38.29
CA THR A 8 -34.60 2.43 -37.42
C THR A 8 -34.45 3.87 -36.91
N THR A 9 -33.68 3.98 -35.83
CA THR A 9 -33.13 5.17 -35.15
C THR A 9 -32.48 6.22 -36.06
N PRO A 10 -32.37 7.47 -35.57
CA PRO A 10 -31.03 7.98 -35.28
C PRO A 10 -30.86 8.85 -34.00
N THR A 11 -29.68 8.66 -33.40
CA THR A 11 -28.74 9.52 -32.66
C THR A 11 -29.07 10.91 -32.07
N THR A 12 -28.60 11.07 -30.81
CA THR A 12 -27.85 12.19 -30.17
C THR A 12 -28.50 13.57 -29.97
N GLY A 13 -28.34 14.10 -28.75
CA GLY A 13 -28.44 15.54 -28.46
C GLY A 13 -28.34 15.85 -26.97
N TYR A 14 -27.24 16.49 -26.57
CA TYR A 14 -27.08 17.21 -25.30
C TYR A 14 -28.15 18.29 -25.15
N ASP A 15 -28.67 18.50 -23.95
CA ASP A 15 -28.94 19.88 -23.50
C ASP A 15 -28.98 19.99 -21.97
N ASN A 16 -28.31 21.05 -21.51
CA ASN A 16 -28.09 21.42 -20.12
C ASN A 16 -29.07 22.56 -19.81
N ASN A 17 -29.83 22.53 -18.70
CA ASN A 17 -30.35 23.80 -18.17
C ASN A 17 -30.68 23.80 -16.68
N ASN A 18 -30.16 24.85 -16.04
CA ASN A 18 -30.36 25.28 -14.67
C ASN A 18 -31.83 25.55 -14.33
N GLY A 19 -32.24 25.14 -13.13
CA GLY A 19 -33.49 25.56 -12.49
C GLY A 19 -33.29 25.74 -10.99
N ILE A 20 -33.00 26.97 -10.57
CA ILE A 20 -32.96 27.40 -9.17
C ILE A 20 -34.40 27.43 -8.63
N LYS A 21 -34.67 26.74 -7.50
CA LYS A 21 -35.78 27.10 -6.58
C LYS A 21 -35.36 26.99 -5.11
N THR A 22 -35.51 28.15 -4.49
CA THR A 22 -35.46 28.58 -3.08
C THR A 22 -36.12 27.66 -2.05
N GLY A 23 -35.62 27.75 -0.82
CA GLY A 23 -35.86 26.86 0.32
C GLY A 23 -37.25 26.86 0.94
N HIS A 24 -37.47 25.86 1.81
CA HIS A 24 -38.15 25.95 3.09
C HIS A 24 -37.55 24.90 4.04
N GLU A 25 -37.15 25.35 5.22
CA GLU A 25 -36.74 24.51 6.35
C GLU A 25 -37.92 23.67 6.83
N ASN A 26 -37.70 22.38 7.07
CA ASN A 26 -38.53 21.60 7.98
C ASN A 26 -37.62 20.79 8.90
N MET A 27 -37.51 21.27 10.13
CA MET A 27 -37.02 20.51 11.28
C MET A 27 -37.91 19.26 11.45
N GLN A 28 -37.38 18.08 11.16
CA GLN A 28 -37.91 16.83 11.72
C GLN A 28 -36.82 16.16 12.55
N GLN A 29 -37.09 16.14 13.85
CA GLN A 29 -36.31 15.47 14.88
C GLN A 29 -36.05 14.01 14.48
N SER A 30 -34.78 13.65 14.40
CA SER A 30 -34.34 12.27 14.20
C SER A 30 -34.56 11.45 15.49
N GLN A 31 -35.80 11.05 15.79
CA GLN A 31 -36.05 10.00 16.78
C GLN A 31 -35.89 8.61 16.12
N ASN A 32 -34.67 8.26 15.74
CA ASN A 32 -34.32 6.87 15.44
C ASN A 32 -33.98 6.14 16.74
N VAL A 33 -34.98 5.94 17.60
CA VAL A 33 -34.86 5.00 18.73
C VAL A 33 -35.22 3.62 18.23
N GLN A 34 -34.22 2.78 17.99
CA GLN A 34 -34.41 1.38 17.60
C GLN A 34 -34.63 0.52 18.86
N GLY A 35 -35.78 -0.15 18.94
CA GLY A 35 -36.09 -1.09 20.02
C GLY A 35 -35.20 -2.35 19.99
N GLN A 36 -35.05 -3.01 21.14
CA GLN A 36 -34.25 -4.24 21.24
C GLN A 36 -34.86 -5.39 20.42
N VAL A 37 -34.01 -6.07 19.65
CA VAL A 37 -34.36 -7.28 18.90
C VAL A 37 -34.60 -8.42 19.89
N ARG A 38 -35.82 -8.98 19.90
CA ARG A 38 -36.12 -10.24 20.60
C ARG A 38 -35.83 -11.42 19.65
N PRO A 39 -34.83 -12.28 19.94
CA PRO A 39 -34.46 -13.40 19.06
C PRO A 39 -35.56 -14.47 18.92
N ASP A 40 -36.48 -14.50 19.87
CA ASP A 40 -37.45 -15.58 20.05
C ASP A 40 -38.76 -15.40 19.26
N LYS A 41 -38.91 -14.31 18.48
CA LYS A 41 -40.06 -14.11 17.59
C LYS A 41 -39.67 -13.42 16.29
N VAL A 42 -40.10 -13.99 15.16
CA VAL A 42 -40.03 -13.35 13.84
C VAL A 42 -41.22 -12.39 13.73
N VAL A 43 -40.96 -11.08 13.70
CA VAL A 43 -41.97 -10.05 13.43
C VAL A 43 -41.90 -9.70 11.94
N ARG A 44 -43.05 -9.42 11.32
CA ARG A 44 -43.15 -9.04 9.90
C ARG A 44 -42.28 -7.81 9.60
N PRO A 45 -41.78 -7.65 8.35
CA PRO A 45 -40.91 -6.54 8.00
C PRO A 45 -41.70 -5.24 8.06
N ASP A 46 -41.46 -4.44 9.10
CA ASP A 46 -41.77 -3.01 9.05
C ASP A 46 -40.93 -2.35 7.96
N ALA A 47 -41.54 -1.36 7.30
CA ALA A 47 -41.11 -0.69 6.08
C ALA A 47 -39.65 -0.22 6.07
N ARG A 48 -38.71 -1.14 5.77
CA ARG A 48 -37.39 -0.82 5.23
C ARG A 48 -37.56 -0.49 3.75
N SER A 49 -37.54 0.78 3.41
CA SER A 49 -37.63 1.27 2.02
C SER A 49 -36.32 1.16 1.23
N ASP A 50 -35.34 0.37 1.67
CA ASP A 50 -34.06 0.20 0.96
C ASP A 50 -34.06 -0.99 -0.01
N ALA A 51 -35.21 -1.63 -0.23
CA ALA A 51 -35.31 -2.78 -1.12
C ALA A 51 -36.62 -2.80 -1.90
N ALA A 52 -36.77 -1.91 -2.88
CA ALA A 52 -37.42 -2.20 -4.17
C ALA A 52 -37.62 -0.91 -4.98
N SER A 53 -36.75 -0.67 -5.97
CA SER A 53 -37.09 0.11 -7.16
C SER A 53 -36.18 -0.28 -8.33
N GLN A 54 -36.70 -1.20 -9.16
CA GLN A 54 -36.42 -1.36 -10.59
C GLN A 54 -34.99 -1.74 -11.06
N LYS A 55 -34.79 -3.04 -11.31
CA LYS A 55 -34.92 -3.66 -12.65
C LYS A 55 -34.93 -5.18 -12.51
N GLN A 56 -35.96 -5.82 -13.07
CA GLN A 56 -36.10 -7.28 -13.12
C GLN A 56 -35.13 -7.83 -14.16
N ASP A 57 -33.97 -8.30 -13.71
CA ASP A 57 -33.29 -9.45 -14.33
C ASP A 57 -32.28 -10.05 -13.34
N GLY A 58 -32.37 -11.36 -13.12
CA GLY A 58 -31.28 -12.21 -12.63
C GLY A 58 -30.66 -11.94 -11.25
N ASN A 59 -31.08 -12.75 -10.28
CA ASN A 59 -30.45 -13.00 -8.96
C ASN A 59 -30.54 -11.89 -7.91
N LEU A 60 -31.06 -12.29 -6.74
CA LEU A 60 -30.77 -11.70 -5.43
C LEU A 60 -29.25 -11.83 -5.15
N LYS A 61 -28.42 -11.07 -5.88
CA LYS A 61 -27.04 -10.84 -5.48
C LYS A 61 -27.10 -9.88 -4.31
N PHE A 62 -27.01 -10.43 -3.10
CA PHE A 62 -26.35 -9.71 -2.03
C PHE A 62 -25.02 -9.22 -2.61
N GLN A 63 -24.89 -7.93 -2.89
CA GLN A 63 -23.61 -7.34 -3.25
C GLN A 63 -22.79 -7.32 -1.97
N PHE A 64 -22.20 -8.46 -1.63
CA PHE A 64 -21.07 -8.51 -0.73
C PHE A 64 -19.93 -7.83 -1.47
N GLU A 65 -19.83 -6.50 -1.35
CA GLU A 65 -18.62 -5.78 -1.74
C GLU A 65 -17.51 -6.31 -0.84
N THR A 66 -16.64 -7.16 -1.40
CA THR A 66 -15.49 -7.66 -0.65
C THR A 66 -14.45 -6.54 -0.52
N ASN A 67 -13.58 -6.62 0.49
CA ASN A 67 -12.45 -5.69 0.60
C ASN A 67 -11.59 -5.67 -0.68
N PHE A 68 -11.52 -6.80 -1.38
CA PHE A 68 -10.87 -6.91 -2.68
C PHE A 68 -11.62 -6.14 -3.77
N ASP A 69 -12.95 -6.25 -3.84
CA ASP A 69 -13.74 -5.50 -4.84
C ASP A 69 -13.61 -3.99 -4.59
N ASN A 70 -13.59 -3.56 -3.33
CA ASN A 70 -13.33 -2.16 -2.95
C ASN A 70 -11.91 -1.73 -3.36
N PHE A 71 -10.90 -2.57 -3.13
CA PHE A 71 -9.53 -2.31 -3.59
C PHE A 71 -9.47 -2.13 -5.11
N VAL A 72 -10.05 -3.06 -5.88
CA VAL A 72 -10.06 -3.00 -7.34
C VAL A 72 -10.81 -1.76 -7.85
N GLN A 73 -11.94 -1.41 -7.23
CA GLN A 73 -12.67 -0.18 -7.59
C GLN A 73 -11.86 1.08 -7.29
N GLN A 74 -11.16 1.12 -6.15
CA GLN A 74 -10.30 2.25 -5.80
C GLN A 74 -9.10 2.34 -6.76
N LEU A 75 -8.48 1.22 -7.12
CA LEU A 75 -7.36 1.20 -8.06
C LEU A 75 -7.78 1.60 -9.47
N ALA A 76 -8.96 1.17 -9.93
CA ALA A 76 -9.49 1.60 -11.21
C ALA A 76 -9.83 3.10 -11.26
N ARG A 77 -10.29 3.67 -10.14
CA ARG A 77 -10.56 5.12 -10.02
C ARG A 77 -9.28 5.94 -9.87
N ASN A 78 -8.28 5.40 -9.20
CA ASN A 78 -7.03 6.07 -8.88
C ASN A 78 -5.88 5.64 -9.82
N GLY A 79 -6.13 4.97 -10.95
CA GLY A 79 -5.06 4.41 -11.80
C GLY A 79 -4.14 5.45 -12.47
N ASN A 80 -4.48 6.74 -12.39
CA ASN A 80 -3.71 7.87 -12.93
C ASN A 80 -2.94 8.64 -11.84
N ILE A 81 -2.63 7.97 -10.73
CA ILE A 81 -1.85 8.50 -9.60
C ILE A 81 -0.59 9.24 -10.06
N THR A 82 0.16 8.72 -11.03
CA THR A 82 1.39 9.37 -11.51
C THR A 82 1.16 10.82 -11.96
N GLU A 83 0.02 11.11 -12.60
CA GLU A 83 -0.37 12.45 -13.09
C GLU A 83 -0.81 13.37 -11.96
N GLU A 84 -1.63 12.87 -11.03
CA GLU A 84 -2.03 13.66 -9.85
C GLU A 84 -0.82 14.00 -8.96
N TYR A 85 0.12 13.06 -8.86
CA TYR A 85 1.32 13.20 -8.05
C TYR A 85 2.36 14.08 -8.69
N SER A 86 2.62 13.92 -9.99
CA SER A 86 3.53 14.81 -10.70
C SER A 86 3.00 16.24 -10.61
N THR A 87 1.70 16.46 -10.74
CA THR A 87 1.09 17.78 -10.52
C THR A 87 1.37 18.33 -9.12
N VAL A 88 1.15 17.55 -8.05
CA VAL A 88 1.40 18.05 -6.70
C VAL A 88 2.90 18.20 -6.40
N LEU A 89 3.73 17.25 -6.80
CA LEU A 89 5.16 17.22 -6.50
C LEU A 89 5.95 18.22 -7.37
N LEU A 90 5.67 18.29 -8.67
CA LEU A 90 6.33 19.19 -9.61
C LEU A 90 5.80 20.63 -9.49
N GLU A 91 4.48 20.81 -9.42
CA GLU A 91 3.89 22.15 -9.41
C GLU A 91 3.70 22.69 -7.99
N LYS A 92 3.00 21.95 -7.12
CA LYS A 92 2.62 22.50 -5.81
C LYS A 92 3.78 22.51 -4.81
N LEU A 93 4.56 21.45 -4.69
CA LEU A 93 5.72 21.45 -3.78
C LEU A 93 6.81 22.41 -4.28
N GLY A 94 6.99 22.54 -5.60
CA GLY A 94 7.87 23.54 -6.21
C GLY A 94 7.44 24.98 -5.87
N MET A 95 6.15 25.30 -5.99
CA MET A 95 5.60 26.61 -5.59
C MET A 95 5.66 26.83 -4.07
N LEU A 96 5.41 25.80 -3.26
CA LEU A 96 5.44 25.88 -1.80
C LEU A 96 6.87 26.09 -1.27
N ALA A 97 7.88 25.51 -1.91
CA ALA A 97 9.29 25.78 -1.60
C ALA A 97 9.68 27.24 -1.87
N GLN A 98 9.09 27.86 -2.90
CA GLN A 98 9.40 29.23 -3.31
C GLN A 98 8.57 30.30 -2.59
N SER A 99 7.38 29.95 -2.08
CA SER A 99 6.39 30.93 -1.60
C SER A 99 6.56 31.40 -0.15
N GLY A 100 7.59 30.96 0.58
CA GLY A 100 7.93 31.50 1.90
C GLY A 100 6.84 31.35 2.98
N LEU A 101 5.87 30.45 2.79
CA LEU A 101 4.83 30.15 3.78
C LEU A 101 5.37 29.23 4.88
N LYS A 102 5.00 29.55 6.13
CA LYS A 102 5.39 28.92 7.43
C LYS A 102 6.76 28.21 7.40
N ALA A 103 7.73 28.81 8.08
CA ALA A 103 9.13 28.36 8.17
C ALA A 103 9.40 26.86 8.46
N GLY A 104 8.40 26.07 8.89
CA GLY A 104 8.48 24.62 9.07
C GLY A 104 8.39 23.82 7.76
N ILE A 105 7.21 23.76 7.12
CA ILE A 105 6.98 22.90 5.94
C ILE A 105 7.85 23.28 4.73
N ALA A 106 8.07 24.57 4.48
CA ALA A 106 8.95 24.99 3.40
C ALA A 106 10.40 24.48 3.59
N GLY A 107 10.85 24.39 4.85
CA GLY A 107 12.14 23.80 5.22
C GLY A 107 12.17 22.29 4.97
N GLU A 108 11.12 21.57 5.35
CA GLU A 108 10.99 20.13 5.10
C GLU A 108 10.98 19.81 3.61
N ILE A 109 10.24 20.58 2.81
CA ILE A 109 10.22 20.44 1.34
C ILE A 109 11.61 20.71 0.75
N SER A 110 12.30 21.76 1.20
CA SER A 110 13.64 22.09 0.71
C SER A 110 14.66 20.99 1.03
N GLN A 111 14.60 20.43 2.24
CA GLN A 111 15.43 19.30 2.63
C GLN A 111 15.11 18.05 1.81
N PHE A 112 13.83 17.74 1.61
CA PHE A 112 13.40 16.64 0.74
C PHE A 112 13.93 16.80 -0.68
N LEU A 113 13.79 17.98 -1.30
CA LEU A 113 14.32 18.27 -2.63
C LEU A 113 15.84 18.09 -2.69
N SER A 114 16.57 18.45 -1.63
CA SER A 114 18.02 18.22 -1.56
C SER A 114 18.39 16.74 -1.49
N LEU A 115 17.59 15.91 -0.79
CA LEU A 115 17.83 14.47 -0.64
C LEU A 115 17.58 13.69 -1.92
N ILE A 116 16.69 14.18 -2.80
CA ILE A 116 16.42 13.58 -4.11
C ILE A 116 17.26 14.20 -5.22
N SER A 117 18.10 15.20 -4.92
CA SER A 117 18.99 15.82 -5.89
C SER A 117 20.23 14.97 -6.10
N MET A 118 20.43 14.50 -7.32
CA MET A 118 21.52 13.58 -7.65
C MET A 118 21.98 13.71 -9.10
N SER A 119 23.14 13.14 -9.37
CA SER A 119 23.68 12.96 -10.72
C SER A 119 23.07 11.74 -11.41
N PRO A 120 23.08 11.65 -12.76
CA PRO A 120 22.63 10.47 -13.49
C PRO A 120 23.31 9.17 -13.03
N GLU A 121 24.59 9.24 -12.66
CA GLU A 121 25.39 8.09 -12.23
C GLU A 121 24.93 7.50 -10.88
N GLU A 122 24.31 8.32 -10.03
CA GLU A 122 23.80 7.93 -8.71
C GLU A 122 22.40 7.30 -8.78
N MET A 123 21.67 7.49 -9.88
CA MET A 123 20.28 7.04 -10.02
C MET A 123 20.12 5.53 -9.84
N ALA A 124 21.03 4.73 -10.41
CA ALA A 124 20.96 3.27 -10.30
C ALA A 124 21.14 2.80 -8.83
N ALA A 125 22.04 3.44 -8.09
CA ALA A 125 22.25 3.15 -6.68
C ALA A 125 21.03 3.56 -5.83
N PHE A 126 20.41 4.70 -6.15
CA PHE A 126 19.18 5.15 -5.50
C PHE A 126 18.01 4.22 -5.78
N LEU A 127 17.79 3.83 -7.04
CA LEU A 127 16.74 2.87 -7.42
C LEU A 127 16.92 1.53 -6.67
N LYS A 128 18.16 1.04 -6.58
CA LYS A 128 18.48 -0.17 -5.82
C LYS A 128 18.16 0.00 -4.33
N MET A 129 18.54 1.14 -3.74
CA MET A 129 18.20 1.45 -2.34
C MET A 129 16.69 1.46 -2.10
N GLN A 130 15.92 2.08 -3.01
CA GLN A 130 14.46 2.12 -2.92
C GLN A 130 13.86 0.72 -3.02
N GLY A 131 14.30 -0.09 -3.98
CA GLY A 131 13.89 -1.49 -4.10
C GLY A 131 14.24 -2.34 -2.86
N ASP A 132 15.46 -2.22 -2.35
CA ASP A 132 15.88 -2.90 -1.12
C ASP A 132 15.04 -2.46 0.09
N SER A 133 14.62 -1.19 0.15
CA SER A 133 13.76 -0.67 1.21
C SER A 133 12.26 -0.98 1.06
N ALA A 134 11.84 -1.51 -0.08
CA ALA A 134 10.44 -1.87 -0.34
C ALA A 134 10.14 -3.34 -0.02
N VAL A 135 11.12 -4.23 -0.18
CA VAL A 135 10.92 -5.68 0.00
C VAL A 135 11.57 -6.16 1.29
N ARG A 136 10.76 -6.39 2.33
CA ARG A 136 11.27 -6.85 3.64
C ARG A 136 11.98 -8.20 3.57
N PHE A 137 11.44 -9.13 2.77
CA PHE A 137 11.98 -10.48 2.64
C PHE A 137 12.98 -10.59 1.48
N ASN A 138 13.94 -9.66 1.42
CA ASN A 138 15.04 -9.64 0.44
C ASN A 138 16.37 -10.05 1.08
N GLY A 139 17.27 -10.63 0.29
CA GLY A 139 18.61 -11.05 0.70
C GLY A 139 18.77 -12.55 0.81
N ALA A 140 20.03 -12.99 0.92
CA ALA A 140 20.44 -14.38 0.82
C ALA A 140 19.70 -15.31 1.81
N PHE A 141 19.41 -14.83 3.02
CA PHE A 141 18.65 -15.59 4.02
C PHE A 141 17.25 -15.93 3.51
N PHE A 142 16.52 -14.94 2.98
CA PHE A 142 15.16 -15.14 2.48
C PHE A 142 15.13 -15.85 1.13
N ASP A 143 16.18 -15.71 0.32
CA ASP A 143 16.34 -16.48 -0.92
C ASP A 143 16.39 -17.98 -0.62
N ILE A 144 17.13 -18.39 0.40
CA ILE A 144 17.17 -19.79 0.86
C ILE A 144 15.78 -20.24 1.32
N LEU A 145 15.05 -19.41 2.08
CA LEU A 145 13.68 -19.75 2.51
C LEU A 145 12.74 -19.94 1.31
N ARG A 146 12.81 -19.06 0.30
CA ARG A 146 12.03 -19.17 -0.93
C ARG A 146 12.35 -20.45 -1.69
N GLN A 147 13.63 -20.81 -1.82
CA GLN A 147 14.05 -22.07 -2.43
C GLN A 147 13.50 -23.29 -1.69
N ILE A 148 13.56 -23.30 -0.36
CA ILE A 148 12.99 -24.39 0.45
C ILE A 148 11.47 -24.48 0.23
N MET A 149 10.75 -23.36 0.23
CA MET A 149 9.31 -23.33 0.00
C MET A 149 8.92 -23.88 -1.38
N GLN A 150 9.71 -23.59 -2.42
CA GLN A 150 9.50 -24.11 -3.77
C GLN A 150 9.78 -25.61 -3.88
N GLN A 151 10.81 -26.11 -3.18
CA GLN A 151 11.25 -27.50 -3.26
C GLN A 151 10.51 -28.46 -2.31
N THR A 152 9.94 -27.94 -1.21
CA THR A 152 9.30 -28.78 -0.21
C THR A 152 7.90 -29.22 -0.60
N ASN A 153 7.58 -30.49 -0.34
CA ASN A 153 6.22 -31.04 -0.41
C ASN A 153 5.52 -31.09 0.96
N SER A 154 6.22 -30.77 2.06
CA SER A 154 5.63 -30.75 3.40
C SER A 154 4.85 -29.46 3.63
N VAL A 155 3.56 -29.60 3.93
CA VAL A 155 2.68 -28.49 4.30
C VAL A 155 3.13 -27.90 5.64
N GLU A 156 3.55 -28.76 6.58
CA GLU A 156 4.01 -28.37 7.92
C GLU A 156 5.24 -27.47 7.84
N LEU A 157 6.21 -27.80 6.98
CA LEU A 157 7.39 -26.96 6.76
C LEU A 157 7.01 -25.62 6.14
N ARG A 158 6.11 -25.59 5.15
CA ARG A 158 5.63 -24.34 4.54
C ARG A 158 4.93 -23.46 5.58
N THR A 159 4.02 -24.02 6.36
CA THR A 159 3.30 -23.29 7.43
C THR A 159 4.26 -22.82 8.52
N GLY A 160 5.26 -23.63 8.87
CA GLY A 160 6.31 -23.25 9.81
C GLY A 160 7.12 -22.04 9.34
N ILE A 161 7.57 -22.04 8.08
CA ILE A 161 8.30 -20.91 7.48
C ILE A 161 7.43 -19.65 7.48
N LEU A 162 6.16 -19.75 7.04
CA LEU A 162 5.24 -18.61 7.04
C LEU A 162 4.98 -18.05 8.44
N SER A 163 4.84 -18.93 9.44
CA SER A 163 4.66 -18.53 10.85
C SER A 163 5.89 -17.79 11.38
N PHE A 164 7.08 -18.30 11.07
CA PHE A 164 8.34 -17.64 11.39
C PHE A 164 8.45 -16.25 10.74
N LEU A 165 8.15 -16.14 9.44
CA LEU A 165 8.17 -14.85 8.73
C LEU A 165 7.17 -13.84 9.32
N LYS A 166 5.97 -14.29 9.69
CA LYS A 166 4.98 -13.44 10.38
C LYS A 166 5.52 -12.91 11.71
N MET A 167 6.10 -13.79 12.53
CA MET A 167 6.67 -13.40 13.82
C MET A 167 7.83 -12.42 13.66
N TYR A 168 8.69 -12.63 12.65
CA TYR A 168 9.76 -11.69 12.33
C TYR A 168 9.20 -10.31 11.94
N THR A 169 8.18 -10.25 11.07
CA THR A 169 7.50 -8.99 10.70
C THR A 169 6.95 -8.26 11.93
N ASP A 170 6.24 -8.98 12.81
CA ASP A 170 5.67 -8.39 14.02
C ASP A 170 6.74 -7.93 15.01
N MET A 171 7.87 -8.63 15.11
CA MET A 171 9.03 -8.23 15.92
C MET A 171 9.70 -6.97 15.37
N ALA A 172 9.99 -6.94 14.06
CA ALA A 172 10.62 -5.80 13.40
C ALA A 172 9.78 -4.52 13.50
N GLU A 173 8.45 -4.67 13.49
CA GLU A 173 7.50 -3.57 13.66
C GLU A 173 7.21 -3.19 15.12
N GLY A 174 7.84 -3.85 16.11
CA GLY A 174 7.52 -3.70 17.52
C GLY A 174 7.46 -2.24 18.00
N GLN A 175 8.47 -1.43 17.67
CA GLN A 175 8.49 0.00 17.98
C GLN A 175 7.34 0.77 17.31
N HIS A 176 7.05 0.49 16.03
CA HIS A 176 5.96 1.15 15.32
C HIS A 176 4.58 0.77 15.89
N LEU A 177 4.41 -0.50 16.26
CA LEU A 177 3.20 -0.99 16.94
C LEU A 177 3.02 -0.29 18.29
N LEU A 178 4.07 -0.15 19.10
CA LEU A 178 4.02 0.61 20.35
C LEU A 178 3.64 2.07 20.14
N GLU A 179 4.22 2.72 19.14
CA GLU A 179 3.90 4.11 18.83
C GLU A 179 2.45 4.27 18.39
N THR A 180 1.95 3.34 17.58
CA THR A 180 0.55 3.34 17.14
C THR A 180 -0.40 3.11 18.33
N MET A 181 -0.05 2.18 19.23
CA MET A 181 -0.82 1.96 20.46
C MET A 181 -0.80 3.20 21.37
N ARG A 182 0.33 3.91 21.47
CA ARG A 182 0.44 5.19 22.18
C ARG A 182 -0.57 6.20 21.64
N GLN A 183 -0.53 6.44 20.33
CA GLN A 183 -1.41 7.41 19.67
C GLN A 183 -2.89 7.02 19.84
N LEU A 184 -3.20 5.72 19.74
CA LEU A 184 -4.55 5.21 19.95
C LEU A 184 -5.04 5.46 21.39
N ILE A 185 -4.21 5.19 22.40
CA ILE A 185 -4.54 5.47 23.81
C ILE A 185 -4.74 6.96 24.04
N GLN A 186 -3.90 7.82 23.45
CA GLN A 186 -4.06 9.27 23.52
C GLN A 186 -5.38 9.75 22.91
N ASN A 187 -5.76 9.21 21.75
CA ASN A 187 -7.03 9.53 21.11
C ASN A 187 -8.22 9.06 21.96
N MET A 188 -8.15 7.86 22.56
CA MET A 188 -9.18 7.36 23.45
C MET A 188 -9.40 8.29 24.66
N LYS A 189 -8.31 8.74 25.30
CA LYS A 189 -8.37 9.68 26.44
C LYS A 189 -9.10 10.98 26.11
N GLY A 190 -9.00 11.48 24.88
CA GLY A 190 -9.68 12.69 24.43
C GLY A 190 -11.21 12.56 24.37
N GLY A 191 -11.72 11.33 24.23
CA GLY A 191 -13.15 11.02 24.22
C GLY A 191 -13.74 10.57 25.57
N MET A 192 -12.91 10.44 26.61
CA MET A 192 -13.32 9.93 27.91
C MET A 192 -13.65 11.04 28.93
N LEU A 193 -14.44 10.69 29.95
CA LEU A 193 -14.63 11.55 31.12
C LEU A 193 -13.30 11.82 31.81
N ARG A 194 -13.15 13.01 32.39
CA ARG A 194 -11.87 13.51 32.94
C ARG A 194 -11.24 12.56 33.96
N SER A 195 -12.02 11.99 34.88
CA SER A 195 -11.53 11.08 35.91
C SER A 195 -10.94 9.79 35.32
N GLU A 196 -11.67 9.16 34.41
CA GLU A 196 -11.27 7.91 33.77
C GLU A 196 -10.14 8.12 32.75
N SER A 197 -10.13 9.27 32.07
CA SER A 197 -9.01 9.72 31.23
C SER A 197 -7.71 9.86 32.03
N GLN A 198 -7.78 10.43 33.24
CA GLN A 198 -6.61 10.52 34.15
C GLN A 198 -6.15 9.15 34.66
N GLN A 199 -7.07 8.23 34.97
CA GLN A 199 -6.72 6.86 35.34
C GLN A 199 -6.03 6.12 34.19
N LEU A 200 -6.54 6.25 32.97
CA LEU A 200 -5.92 5.70 31.77
C LEU A 200 -4.51 6.27 31.55
N GLN A 201 -4.34 7.58 31.76
CA GLN A 201 -3.03 8.22 31.67
C GLN A 201 -2.02 7.65 32.69
N GLN A 202 -2.45 7.33 33.91
CA GLN A 202 -1.57 6.72 34.91
C GLN A 202 -1.13 5.30 34.51
N MET A 203 -2.05 4.50 33.96
CA MET A 203 -1.70 3.17 33.44
C MET A 203 -0.75 3.28 32.24
N GLU A 204 -1.00 4.24 31.33
CA GLU A 204 -0.15 4.49 30.17
C GLU A 204 1.29 4.86 30.55
N GLN A 205 1.50 5.58 31.66
CA GLN A 205 2.84 5.92 32.16
C GLN A 205 3.69 4.70 32.53
N GLY A 206 3.06 3.54 32.78
CA GLY A 206 3.76 2.28 33.00
C GLY A 206 4.30 1.63 31.72
N LEU A 207 3.90 2.10 30.53
CA LEU A 207 4.37 1.55 29.26
C LEU A 207 5.78 2.06 28.94
N ASN A 208 6.68 1.13 28.65
CA ASN A 208 8.02 1.43 28.15
C ASN A 208 8.01 1.59 26.63
N TYR A 209 7.78 2.82 26.16
CA TYR A 209 7.84 3.15 24.73
C TYR A 209 9.27 3.11 24.14
N GLY A 210 10.30 3.01 24.98
CA GLY A 210 11.68 2.82 24.56
C GLY A 210 12.12 1.35 24.50
N ALA A 211 11.19 0.40 24.64
CA ALA A 211 11.50 -1.02 24.55
C ALA A 211 12.12 -1.36 23.19
N ALA A 212 13.19 -2.16 23.22
CA ALA A 212 13.78 -2.71 22.00
C ALA A 212 12.81 -3.69 21.34
N ASN A 213 12.86 -3.79 20.02
CA ASN A 213 12.14 -4.82 19.26
C ASN A 213 12.42 -6.21 19.83
N GLY A 214 11.39 -7.03 20.00
CA GLY A 214 11.50 -8.33 20.65
C GLY A 214 11.28 -8.33 22.16
N ASN A 215 11.39 -7.19 22.86
CA ASN A 215 11.09 -7.09 24.29
C ASN A 215 9.63 -6.68 24.52
N VAL A 216 8.74 -7.68 24.48
CA VAL A 216 7.29 -7.42 24.40
C VAL A 216 6.55 -7.64 25.72
N LYS A 217 7.13 -8.43 26.62
CA LYS A 217 6.43 -9.03 27.77
C LYS A 217 5.84 -8.02 28.75
N GLU A 218 6.60 -7.00 29.15
CA GLU A 218 6.15 -6.02 30.15
C GLU A 218 4.99 -5.18 29.63
N ASN A 219 5.18 -4.55 28.46
CA ASN A 219 4.16 -3.72 27.81
C ASN A 219 2.91 -4.54 27.47
N ALA A 220 3.06 -5.72 26.88
CA ALA A 220 1.92 -6.58 26.52
C ALA A 220 1.11 -6.98 27.76
N ASN A 221 1.77 -7.32 28.88
CA ASN A 221 1.08 -7.65 30.13
C ASN A 221 0.34 -6.46 30.73
N LEU A 222 0.93 -5.26 30.70
CA LEU A 222 0.28 -4.05 31.19
C LEU A 222 -0.97 -3.71 30.37
N ILE A 223 -0.85 -3.79 29.04
CA ILE A 223 -2.00 -3.53 28.16
C ILE A 223 -3.09 -4.58 28.37
N LYS A 224 -2.71 -5.86 28.38
CA LYS A 224 -3.66 -6.99 28.44
C LYS A 224 -4.38 -7.14 29.77
N ASN A 225 -3.68 -6.92 30.87
CA ASN A 225 -4.20 -7.22 32.20
C ASN A 225 -4.69 -5.97 32.95
N GLN A 226 -4.35 -4.76 32.50
CA GLN A 226 -4.77 -3.52 33.16
C GLN A 226 -5.54 -2.59 32.21
N ILE A 227 -4.92 -2.16 31.11
CA ILE A 227 -5.52 -1.16 30.21
C ILE A 227 -6.78 -1.68 29.51
N MET A 228 -6.72 -2.87 28.88
CA MET A 228 -7.88 -3.44 28.17
C MET A 228 -9.06 -3.74 29.10
N PRO A 229 -8.88 -4.38 30.28
CA PRO A 229 -9.96 -4.56 31.25
C PRO A 229 -10.60 -3.25 31.68
N PHE A 230 -9.79 -2.23 31.97
CA PHE A 230 -10.27 -0.90 32.34
C PHE A 230 -11.12 -0.26 31.23
N LEU A 231 -10.66 -0.31 29.98
CA LEU A 231 -11.41 0.21 28.83
C LEU A 231 -12.74 -0.53 28.64
N ASN A 232 -12.75 -1.86 28.77
CA ASN A 232 -13.96 -2.65 28.66
C ASN A 232 -14.99 -2.34 29.75
N GLU A 233 -14.53 -2.14 30.99
CA GLU A 233 -15.38 -1.72 32.11
C GLU A 233 -15.99 -0.34 31.84
N TYR A 234 -15.19 0.61 31.39
CA TYR A 234 -15.65 1.95 31.05
C TYR A 234 -16.68 1.94 29.91
N ILE A 235 -16.40 1.21 28.82
CA ILE A 235 -17.33 1.04 27.69
C ILE A 235 -18.67 0.47 28.15
N THR A 236 -18.63 -0.53 29.03
CA THR A 236 -19.84 -1.16 29.58
C THR A 236 -20.64 -0.18 30.43
N LYS A 237 -19.97 0.55 31.32
CA LYS A 237 -20.57 1.56 32.21
C LYS A 237 -21.20 2.73 31.44
N MET A 238 -20.53 3.19 30.39
CA MET A 238 -20.97 4.34 29.59
C MET A 238 -21.88 3.96 28.42
N HIS A 239 -22.13 2.66 28.21
CA HIS A 239 -22.83 2.11 27.06
C HIS A 239 -22.28 2.61 25.71
N ASP A 240 -20.97 2.80 25.63
CA ASP A 240 -20.30 3.30 24.42
C ASP A 240 -20.36 2.23 23.32
N ARG A 241 -21.10 2.52 22.26
CA ARG A 241 -21.17 1.67 21.05
C ARG A 241 -20.37 2.21 19.88
N GLY A 242 -19.66 3.33 20.06
CA GLY A 242 -18.97 4.07 19.02
C GLY A 242 -17.46 3.89 19.06
N MET A 243 -16.73 5.00 18.86
CA MET A 243 -15.30 5.01 18.57
C MET A 243 -14.43 4.38 19.67
N LEU A 244 -14.82 4.46 20.95
CA LEU A 244 -14.01 3.90 22.03
C LEU A 244 -13.99 2.37 22.00
N ARG A 245 -15.13 1.75 21.64
CA ARG A 245 -15.23 0.30 21.46
C ARG A 245 -14.39 -0.17 20.28
N GLU A 246 -14.44 0.54 19.16
CA GLU A 246 -13.63 0.25 17.98
C GLU A 246 -12.13 0.43 18.26
N SER A 247 -11.76 1.52 18.95
CA SER A 247 -10.38 1.79 19.35
C SER A 247 -9.85 0.73 20.32
N THR A 248 -10.69 0.25 21.25
CA THR A 248 -10.30 -0.83 22.18
C THR A 248 -10.11 -2.15 21.44
N ALA A 249 -10.95 -2.48 20.45
CA ALA A 249 -10.76 -3.66 19.61
C ALA A 249 -9.47 -3.56 18.77
N MET A 250 -9.19 -2.39 18.20
CA MET A 250 -7.95 -2.12 17.48
C MET A 250 -6.72 -2.25 18.39
N LEU A 251 -6.80 -1.72 19.62
CA LEU A 251 -5.75 -1.87 20.63
C LEU A 251 -5.47 -3.36 20.92
N GLY A 252 -6.52 -4.18 21.05
CA GLY A 252 -6.38 -5.62 21.23
C GLY A 252 -5.66 -6.30 20.07
N SER A 253 -6.00 -5.94 18.82
CA SER A 253 -5.34 -6.45 17.62
C SER A 253 -3.85 -6.06 17.58
N LEU A 254 -3.52 -4.78 17.83
CA LEU A 254 -2.14 -4.30 17.90
C LEU A 254 -1.34 -4.97 19.01
N THR A 255 -1.97 -5.18 20.18
CA THR A 255 -1.35 -5.88 21.31
C THR A 255 -1.02 -7.32 20.97
N ALA A 256 -1.92 -8.02 20.27
CA ALA A 256 -1.69 -9.40 19.85
C ALA A 256 -0.54 -9.50 18.85
N ARG A 257 -0.43 -8.56 17.90
CA ARG A 257 0.73 -8.46 17.00
C ARG A 257 2.01 -8.18 17.77
N TYR A 258 1.98 -7.20 18.66
CA TYR A 258 3.14 -6.86 19.49
C TYR A 258 3.60 -8.04 20.35
N GLU A 259 2.68 -8.77 21.00
CA GLU A 259 2.99 -10.00 21.77
C GLU A 259 3.54 -11.14 20.88
N ASN A 260 3.13 -11.21 19.61
CA ASN A 260 3.64 -12.18 18.65
C ASN A 260 5.07 -11.88 18.20
N GLY A 261 5.52 -10.63 18.32
CA GLY A 261 6.86 -10.17 18.00
C GLY A 261 7.92 -10.47 19.08
N ASP A 262 7.72 -11.45 19.97
CA ASP A 262 8.69 -11.83 20.99
C ASP A 262 9.93 -12.50 20.37
N ALA A 263 11.12 -11.99 20.71
CA ALA A 263 12.38 -12.49 20.13
C ALA A 263 12.71 -13.92 20.57
N GLY A 264 12.36 -14.32 21.79
CA GLY A 264 12.59 -15.68 22.28
C GLY A 264 11.73 -16.68 21.52
N ARG A 265 10.44 -16.39 21.35
CA ARG A 265 9.52 -17.21 20.56
C ARG A 265 9.95 -17.30 19.10
N LEU A 266 10.49 -16.22 18.52
CA LEU A 266 11.01 -16.24 17.15
C LEU A 266 12.19 -17.22 17.00
N GLN A 267 13.13 -17.20 17.95
CA GLN A 267 14.26 -18.14 17.96
C GLN A 267 13.78 -19.59 18.12
N GLU A 268 12.83 -19.84 19.01
CA GLU A 268 12.22 -21.17 19.17
C GLU A 268 11.53 -21.64 17.88
N ALA A 269 10.83 -20.74 17.17
CA ALA A 269 10.20 -21.06 15.89
C ALA A 269 11.25 -21.44 14.84
N PHE A 270 12.38 -20.74 14.78
CA PHE A 270 13.48 -21.09 13.89
C PHE A 270 14.11 -22.44 14.26
N LEU A 271 14.34 -22.71 15.55
CA LEU A 271 14.88 -24.00 16.01
C LEU A 271 13.96 -25.16 15.64
N LYS A 272 12.64 -25.00 15.73
CA LYS A 272 11.67 -26.01 15.27
C LYS A 272 11.77 -26.28 13.77
N LEU A 273 12.14 -25.29 12.96
CA LEU A 273 12.38 -25.51 11.53
C LEU A 273 13.62 -26.38 11.28
N MET A 274 14.60 -26.35 12.18
CA MET A 274 15.80 -27.21 12.08
C MET A 274 15.49 -28.69 12.27
N ASP A 275 14.32 -29.07 12.79
CA ASP A 275 13.89 -30.47 12.88
C ASP A 275 13.60 -31.07 11.49
N PHE A 276 13.33 -30.22 10.48
CA PHE A 276 13.13 -30.66 9.11
C PHE A 276 14.46 -30.84 8.39
N THR A 277 14.76 -32.07 7.93
CA THR A 277 16.04 -32.41 7.28
C THR A 277 16.38 -31.49 6.10
N MET A 278 15.39 -31.09 5.29
CA MET A 278 15.59 -30.18 4.17
C MET A 278 16.06 -28.79 4.63
N PHE A 279 15.43 -28.26 5.67
CA PHE A 279 15.76 -26.96 6.25
C PHE A 279 17.12 -27.01 6.94
N ALA A 280 17.34 -28.03 7.78
CA ALA A 280 18.62 -28.25 8.47
C ALA A 280 19.79 -28.31 7.48
N LYS A 281 19.67 -29.02 6.35
CA LYS A 281 20.74 -29.09 5.33
C LYS A 281 21.15 -27.72 4.77
N ARG A 282 20.22 -26.77 4.68
CA ARG A 282 20.49 -25.42 4.17
C ARG A 282 21.05 -24.49 5.25
N PHE A 283 20.69 -24.70 6.51
CA PHE A 283 21.05 -23.85 7.66
C PHE A 283 21.99 -24.49 8.68
N GLN A 284 22.57 -25.67 8.40
CA GLN A 284 23.39 -26.47 9.34
C GLN A 284 24.61 -25.72 9.93
N ASN A 285 25.13 -24.72 9.21
CA ASN A 285 26.27 -23.92 9.64
C ASN A 285 25.85 -22.58 10.28
N MET A 286 24.55 -22.34 10.44
CA MET A 286 24.04 -21.11 11.04
C MET A 286 23.93 -21.29 12.56
N ASP A 287 24.65 -20.46 13.30
CA ASP A 287 24.45 -20.32 14.73
C ASP A 287 23.07 -19.67 14.99
N PRO A 288 22.17 -20.30 15.76
CA PRO A 288 20.90 -19.68 16.15
C PRO A 288 21.06 -18.32 16.84
N ALA A 289 22.17 -18.08 17.54
CA ALA A 289 22.47 -16.77 18.14
C ALA A 289 22.81 -15.69 17.09
N MET A 290 23.19 -16.09 15.87
CA MET A 290 23.45 -15.19 14.75
C MET A 290 22.18 -14.80 14.00
N LEU A 291 21.08 -15.54 14.17
CA LEU A 291 19.80 -15.27 13.50
C LEU A 291 19.35 -13.83 13.71
N MET A 292 19.31 -13.36 14.95
CA MET A 292 18.85 -12.00 15.27
C MET A 292 19.72 -10.95 14.58
N ARG A 293 21.04 -11.17 14.51
CA ARG A 293 21.96 -10.24 13.83
C ARG A 293 21.69 -10.19 12.33
N ILE A 294 21.38 -11.32 11.71
CA ILE A 294 21.02 -11.39 10.28
C ILE A 294 19.71 -10.63 10.04
N LEU A 295 18.71 -10.86 10.89
CA LEU A 295 17.40 -10.23 10.78
C LEU A 295 17.44 -8.71 11.02
N ASP A 296 18.21 -8.24 11.99
CA ASP A 296 18.38 -6.81 12.32
C ASP A 296 19.22 -6.05 11.27
N ASN A 297 20.07 -6.77 10.54
CA ASN A 297 20.97 -6.22 9.51
C ASN A 297 20.61 -6.72 8.10
N SER A 298 19.36 -7.11 7.88
CA SER A 298 18.88 -7.45 6.55
C SER A 298 19.07 -6.28 5.59
N GLU A 299 19.08 -6.57 4.29
CA GLU A 299 19.11 -5.58 3.21
C GLU A 299 18.03 -4.51 3.42
N PHE A 300 16.80 -4.95 3.70
CA PHE A 300 15.68 -4.08 4.01
C PHE A 300 15.93 -3.18 5.21
N GLU A 301 16.34 -3.75 6.35
CA GLU A 301 16.56 -3.00 7.58
C GLU A 301 17.66 -1.94 7.41
N ARG A 302 18.72 -2.26 6.65
CA ARG A 302 19.78 -1.31 6.32
C ARG A 302 19.32 -0.23 5.35
N ALA A 303 18.54 -0.59 4.33
CA ALA A 303 18.05 0.34 3.32
C ALA A 303 16.99 1.29 3.90
N SER A 304 16.03 0.75 4.66
CA SER A 304 14.98 1.53 5.33
C SER A 304 15.55 2.57 6.30
N ARG A 305 16.56 2.21 7.11
CA ARG A 305 17.27 3.17 7.99
C ARG A 305 17.99 4.29 7.24
N LYS A 306 18.35 4.08 5.97
CA LYS A 306 19.04 5.07 5.14
C LYS A 306 18.09 5.87 4.24
N ASN A 307 16.82 5.46 4.13
CA ASN A 307 15.85 6.07 3.22
C ASN A 307 15.24 7.35 3.83
N GLU A 308 16.09 8.35 4.10
CA GLU A 308 15.65 9.63 4.69
C GLU A 308 14.67 10.37 3.75
N ALA A 309 14.86 10.27 2.43
CA ALA A 309 14.00 10.92 1.45
C ALA A 309 12.53 10.50 1.60
N MET A 310 12.24 9.20 1.72
CA MET A 310 10.87 8.71 1.88
C MET A 310 10.31 9.02 3.28
N ALA A 311 11.13 8.99 4.33
CA ALA A 311 10.70 9.41 5.66
C ALA A 311 10.26 10.88 5.69
N ARG A 312 11.03 11.77 5.04
CA ARG A 312 10.67 13.18 4.89
C ARG A 312 9.42 13.38 4.04
N LEU A 313 9.27 12.62 2.95
CA LEU A 313 8.07 12.67 2.13
C LEU A 313 6.82 12.31 2.94
N ALA A 314 6.89 11.28 3.79
CA ALA A 314 5.81 10.90 4.68
C ALA A 314 5.46 12.00 5.69
N ASP A 315 6.46 12.68 6.26
CA ASP A 315 6.24 13.83 7.15
C ASP A 315 5.57 15.01 6.43
N ILE A 316 6.01 15.34 5.21
CA ILE A 316 5.42 16.40 4.37
C ILE A 316 3.96 16.08 4.04
N ILE A 317 3.66 14.83 3.65
CA ILE A 317 2.29 14.39 3.36
C ILE A 317 1.43 14.49 4.62
N ARG A 318 1.94 14.07 5.78
CA ARG A 318 1.24 14.17 7.07
C ARG A 318 0.93 15.63 7.42
N GLY A 319 1.92 16.52 7.36
CA GLY A 319 1.73 17.95 7.62
C GLY A 319 0.73 18.58 6.65
N GLY A 320 0.80 18.21 5.36
CA GLY A 320 -0.15 18.62 4.33
C GLY A 320 -1.59 18.18 4.63
N VAL A 321 -1.80 16.94 5.07
CA VAL A 321 -3.13 16.43 5.51
C VAL A 321 -3.62 17.15 6.77
N MET A 322 -2.72 17.55 7.66
CA MET A 322 -3.05 18.35 8.84
C MET A 322 -3.38 19.82 8.51
N GLY A 323 -3.14 20.25 7.26
CA GLY A 323 -3.43 21.61 6.77
C GLY A 323 -2.31 22.61 7.04
N GLU A 324 -1.12 22.14 7.40
CA GLU A 324 0.04 22.99 7.64
C GLU A 324 0.57 23.63 6.34
N ALA A 325 0.31 23.00 5.19
CA ALA A 325 0.62 23.48 3.85
C ALA A 325 -0.52 24.31 3.21
N GLY A 326 -1.44 24.84 4.02
CA GLY A 326 -2.64 25.54 3.57
C GLY A 326 -3.86 24.62 3.55
N ILE A 327 -5.01 25.16 3.98
CA ILE A 327 -6.27 24.40 4.08
C ILE A 327 -6.77 24.01 2.68
N GLU A 328 -6.53 24.87 1.70
CA GLU A 328 -6.83 24.67 0.28
C GLU A 328 -6.11 23.45 -0.31
N ASN A 329 -4.95 23.07 0.24
CA ASN A 329 -4.15 21.94 -0.24
C ASN A 329 -4.46 20.62 0.49
N LYS A 330 -5.22 20.66 1.59
CA LYS A 330 -5.52 19.49 2.42
C LYS A 330 -6.14 18.33 1.65
N MET A 331 -7.05 18.62 0.71
CA MET A 331 -7.66 17.59 -0.13
C MET A 331 -6.64 16.93 -1.06
N ALA A 332 -5.74 17.71 -1.67
CA ALA A 332 -4.70 17.17 -2.55
C ALA A 332 -3.72 16.25 -1.79
N PHE A 333 -3.26 16.69 -0.61
CA PHE A 333 -2.41 15.84 0.25
C PHE A 333 -3.13 14.58 0.75
N LYS A 334 -4.44 14.66 0.99
CA LYS A 334 -5.25 13.48 1.34
C LYS A 334 -5.34 12.49 0.17
N SER A 335 -5.54 12.96 -1.05
CA SER A 335 -5.55 12.11 -2.25
C SER A 335 -4.21 11.40 -2.43
N ILE A 336 -3.10 12.13 -2.25
CA ILE A 336 -1.74 11.54 -2.26
C ILE A 336 -1.62 10.46 -1.18
N MET A 337 -1.93 10.77 0.08
CA MET A 337 -1.83 9.79 1.14
C MET A 337 -2.65 8.52 0.84
N GLN A 338 -3.87 8.69 0.31
CA GLN A 338 -4.74 7.56 -0.05
C GLN A 338 -4.15 6.70 -1.17
N ALA A 339 -3.53 7.33 -2.16
CA ALA A 339 -2.92 6.62 -3.27
C ALA A 339 -1.66 5.84 -2.85
N PHE A 340 -0.79 6.41 -2.00
CA PHE A 340 0.34 5.67 -1.43
C PHE A 340 -0.15 4.44 -0.66
N LEU A 341 -1.17 4.60 0.18
CA LEU A 341 -1.75 3.50 0.95
C LEU A 341 -2.42 2.43 0.07
N LEU A 342 -3.05 2.83 -1.03
CA LEU A 342 -3.67 1.91 -1.96
C LEU A 342 -2.60 1.03 -2.65
N ASN A 343 -1.46 1.62 -2.99
CA ASN A 343 -0.36 0.92 -3.63
C ASN A 343 0.34 -0.08 -2.69
N GLU A 344 0.35 0.18 -1.38
CA GLU A 344 0.86 -0.74 -0.34
C GLU A 344 -0.18 -1.79 0.13
N SER A 345 -1.27 -1.96 -0.63
CA SER A 345 -2.32 -2.93 -0.31
C SER A 345 -1.81 -4.36 -0.36
N VAL A 346 -2.23 -5.18 0.60
CA VAL A 346 -2.00 -6.64 0.60
C VAL A 346 -2.60 -7.37 -0.60
N TYR A 347 -3.51 -6.71 -1.32
CA TYR A 347 -4.11 -7.23 -2.54
C TYR A 347 -3.32 -6.86 -3.80
N MET A 348 -2.22 -6.12 -3.69
CA MET A 348 -1.32 -5.79 -4.79
C MET A 348 -0.35 -6.95 -5.06
N PRO A 349 -0.46 -7.68 -6.19
CA PRO A 349 0.42 -8.81 -6.49
C PRO A 349 1.76 -8.41 -7.09
N VAL A 350 1.98 -7.12 -7.35
CA VAL A 350 3.20 -6.58 -7.97
C VAL A 350 3.94 -5.67 -7.01
N LEU A 351 5.26 -5.64 -7.13
CA LEU A 351 6.08 -4.66 -6.43
C LEU A 351 5.77 -3.27 -7.01
N HIS A 352 5.44 -2.32 -6.13
CA HIS A 352 5.24 -0.93 -6.50
C HIS A 352 6.32 -0.04 -5.86
N LEU A 353 6.96 0.82 -6.65
CA LEU A 353 7.95 1.78 -6.16
C LEU A 353 7.62 3.18 -6.66
N THR A 354 7.81 4.17 -5.79
CA THR A 354 7.70 5.60 -6.16
C THR A 354 9.07 6.26 -6.02
N LEU A 355 9.49 6.98 -7.06
CA LEU A 355 10.83 7.55 -7.21
C LEU A 355 10.74 9.03 -7.59
N PRO A 356 10.67 9.94 -6.62
CA PRO A 356 10.91 11.35 -6.86
C PRO A 356 12.42 11.57 -7.01
N LEU A 357 12.82 12.22 -8.10
CA LEU A 357 14.21 12.41 -8.50
C LEU A 357 14.42 13.85 -8.99
N ASN A 358 15.52 14.48 -8.61
CA ASN A 358 15.96 15.74 -9.18
C ASN A 358 17.33 15.52 -9.82
N VAL A 359 17.35 15.35 -11.14
CA VAL A 359 18.55 15.02 -11.90
C VAL A 359 19.07 16.28 -12.55
N ASN A 360 20.23 16.75 -12.13
CA ASN A 360 20.87 17.97 -12.67
C ASN A 360 19.95 19.21 -12.68
N GLY A 361 19.05 19.34 -11.71
CA GLY A 361 18.09 20.45 -11.60
C GLY A 361 16.75 20.22 -12.30
N THR A 362 16.60 19.09 -13.01
CA THR A 362 15.34 18.67 -13.61
C THR A 362 14.63 17.69 -12.68
N LEU A 363 13.50 18.13 -12.13
CA LEU A 363 12.65 17.30 -11.30
C LEU A 363 11.87 16.31 -12.16
N MET A 364 11.83 15.07 -11.71
CA MET A 364 11.16 13.94 -12.33
C MET A 364 10.44 13.15 -11.25
N PHE A 365 9.24 12.69 -11.56
CA PHE A 365 8.51 11.74 -10.73
C PHE A 365 8.36 10.43 -11.49
N SER A 366 8.65 9.30 -10.87
CA SER A 366 8.49 7.99 -11.49
C SER A 366 7.78 7.01 -10.58
N GLU A 367 6.97 6.14 -11.16
CA GLU A 367 6.34 4.99 -10.53
C GLU A 367 6.67 3.73 -11.31
N LEU A 368 7.01 2.67 -10.58
CA LEU A 368 7.39 1.37 -11.14
C LEU A 368 6.46 0.30 -10.59
N TRP A 369 5.92 -0.52 -11.48
CA TRP A 369 5.19 -1.75 -11.16
C TRP A 369 5.98 -2.91 -11.73
N ILE A 370 6.33 -3.87 -10.89
CA ILE A 370 7.18 -5.01 -11.28
C ILE A 370 6.51 -6.31 -10.80
N ASP A 371 6.19 -7.18 -11.75
CA ASP A 371 5.88 -8.58 -11.49
C ASP A 371 7.15 -9.42 -11.78
N PRO A 372 7.85 -9.88 -10.74
CA PRO A 372 9.10 -10.62 -10.91
C PRO A 372 8.88 -12.07 -11.36
N ASP A 373 7.64 -12.56 -11.34
CA ASP A 373 7.30 -13.96 -11.60
C ASP A 373 6.07 -14.08 -12.51
N ASP A 374 5.98 -13.24 -13.56
CA ASP A 374 4.83 -13.19 -14.45
C ASP A 374 4.47 -14.57 -15.00
N GLN A 375 3.19 -14.91 -14.96
CA GLN A 375 2.65 -16.22 -15.34
C GLN A 375 1.66 -16.16 -16.49
N ASN A 376 1.62 -15.05 -17.25
CA ASN A 376 0.70 -14.92 -18.39
C ASN A 376 0.94 -16.03 -19.42
N GLY A 377 0.17 -17.12 -19.31
CA GLY A 377 0.30 -18.32 -20.14
C GLY A 377 0.07 -19.64 -19.38
N GLY A 378 0.17 -19.64 -18.04
CA GLY A 378 0.12 -20.86 -17.24
C GLY A 378 1.44 -21.62 -17.36
N LYS A 379 2.31 -21.49 -16.36
CA LYS A 379 3.63 -22.14 -16.38
C LYS A 379 3.48 -23.65 -16.40
N GLN A 380 4.10 -24.29 -17.38
CA GLN A 380 4.49 -25.70 -17.27
C GLN A 380 5.82 -25.80 -16.53
N GLU A 381 6.12 -27.00 -16.01
CA GLU A 381 7.39 -27.27 -15.35
C GLU A 381 8.53 -27.10 -16.38
N GLY A 382 9.36 -26.06 -16.23
CA GLY A 382 10.47 -25.74 -17.14
C GLY A 382 10.34 -24.45 -17.94
N ASP A 383 9.26 -23.67 -17.77
CA ASP A 383 9.17 -22.33 -18.39
C ASP A 383 10.14 -21.34 -17.73
N GLU A 384 10.86 -20.59 -18.57
CA GLU A 384 11.76 -19.52 -18.17
C GLU A 384 11.05 -18.50 -17.28
N ARG A 385 11.76 -18.00 -16.27
CA ARG A 385 11.26 -16.89 -15.46
C ARG A 385 11.32 -15.58 -16.24
N VAL A 386 10.15 -14.96 -16.41
CA VAL A 386 9.98 -13.65 -17.05
C VAL A 386 9.64 -12.59 -16.01
N ILE A 387 10.38 -11.48 -16.05
CA ILE A 387 10.09 -10.27 -15.29
C ILE A 387 9.29 -9.33 -16.17
N LYS A 388 8.14 -8.87 -15.68
CA LYS A 388 7.31 -7.86 -16.33
C LYS A 388 7.38 -6.57 -15.55
N GLY A 389 7.65 -5.47 -16.24
CA GLY A 389 7.70 -4.15 -15.62
C GLY A 389 6.93 -3.09 -16.40
N LEU A 390 6.36 -2.14 -15.66
CA LEU A 390 5.84 -0.89 -16.17
C LEU A 390 6.51 0.23 -15.37
N ILE A 391 7.10 1.20 -16.06
CA ILE A 391 7.66 2.41 -15.47
C ILE A 391 6.91 3.58 -16.07
N LYS A 392 6.23 4.35 -15.24
CA LYS A 392 5.65 5.64 -15.63
C LYS A 392 6.53 6.73 -15.07
N PHE A 393 6.81 7.76 -15.86
CA PHE A 393 7.57 8.90 -15.35
C PHE A 393 7.18 10.19 -16.05
N ASP A 394 7.17 11.27 -15.27
CA ASP A 394 6.91 12.63 -15.75
C ASP A 394 8.15 13.49 -15.49
N ILE A 395 8.69 14.05 -16.56
CA ILE A 395 9.86 14.92 -16.52
C ILE A 395 9.37 16.36 -16.66
N LYS A 396 9.71 17.19 -15.68
CA LYS A 396 9.37 18.61 -15.68
C LYS A 396 9.79 19.27 -17.00
N ASP A 397 8.86 20.05 -17.57
CA ASP A 397 8.97 20.77 -18.85
C ASP A 397 8.98 19.89 -20.12
N VAL A 398 9.15 18.57 -19.99
CA VAL A 398 9.10 17.60 -21.10
C VAL A 398 7.71 16.97 -21.20
N GLY A 399 7.29 16.20 -20.20
CA GLY A 399 6.00 15.52 -20.13
C GLY A 399 6.08 14.04 -19.74
N PHE A 400 5.00 13.31 -20.01
CA PHE A 400 4.77 11.93 -19.56
C PHE A 400 5.39 10.87 -20.47
N PHE A 401 5.97 9.86 -19.85
CA PHE A 401 6.52 8.68 -20.49
C PHE A 401 6.01 7.40 -19.81
N ASP A 402 5.76 6.37 -20.62
CA ASP A 402 5.47 5.02 -20.14
C ASP A 402 6.42 4.02 -20.80
N LEU A 403 7.18 3.29 -20.00
CA LEU A 403 8.06 2.21 -20.42
C LEU A 403 7.50 0.88 -19.91
N PHE A 404 7.05 0.03 -20.82
CA PHE A 404 6.69 -1.35 -20.52
C PHE A 404 7.80 -2.28 -21.00
N PHE A 405 8.15 -3.29 -20.21
CA PHE A 405 9.12 -4.30 -20.62
C PHE A 405 8.79 -5.70 -20.14
N LEU A 406 9.24 -6.69 -20.92
CA LEU A 406 9.30 -8.10 -20.57
C LEU A 406 10.75 -8.55 -20.69
N TYR A 407 11.27 -9.16 -19.63
CA TYR A 407 12.66 -9.61 -19.56
C TYR A 407 12.73 -11.10 -19.20
N GLY A 408 13.30 -11.90 -20.10
CA GLY A 408 13.63 -13.30 -19.87
C GLY A 408 14.93 -13.42 -19.08
N THR A 409 14.86 -14.00 -17.88
CA THR A 409 16.02 -14.05 -16.96
C THR A 409 17.09 -15.09 -17.35
N GLU A 410 16.76 -16.06 -18.19
CA GLU A 410 17.69 -17.11 -18.65
C GLU A 410 18.19 -16.85 -20.08
N SER A 411 17.32 -16.32 -20.94
CA SER A 411 17.60 -15.97 -22.33
C SER A 411 18.27 -14.60 -22.47
N GLU A 412 18.22 -13.76 -21.43
CA GLU A 412 18.69 -12.37 -21.44
C GLU A 412 17.99 -11.48 -22.49
N LYS A 413 16.84 -11.96 -22.99
CA LYS A 413 16.03 -11.25 -24.00
C LYS A 413 15.12 -10.24 -23.36
N ILE A 414 15.02 -9.07 -23.99
CA ILE A 414 14.14 -8.00 -23.55
C ILE A 414 13.27 -7.47 -24.69
N SER A 415 11.98 -7.37 -24.40
CA SER A 415 10.99 -6.69 -25.25
C SER A 415 10.57 -5.40 -24.55
N ILE A 416 10.65 -4.27 -25.26
CA ILE A 416 10.41 -2.93 -24.73
C ILE A 416 9.35 -2.20 -25.56
N GLN A 417 8.42 -1.54 -24.88
CA GLN A 417 7.58 -0.49 -25.43
C GLN A 417 7.81 0.81 -24.65
N LEU A 418 8.20 1.88 -25.34
CA LEU A 418 8.31 3.21 -24.75
C LEU A 418 7.34 4.17 -25.46
N ASN A 419 6.37 4.66 -24.71
CA ASN A 419 5.52 5.77 -25.11
C ASN A 419 6.13 7.07 -24.55
N TYR A 420 6.22 8.12 -25.38
CA TYR A 420 6.82 9.40 -25.01
C TYR A 420 5.94 10.59 -25.45
N PRO A 421 6.16 11.80 -24.89
CA PRO A 421 5.32 12.94 -25.18
C PRO A 421 5.65 13.53 -26.56
N LYS A 422 4.65 14.14 -27.21
CA LYS A 422 4.79 14.68 -28.59
C LYS A 422 5.96 15.67 -28.75
N LYS A 423 6.37 16.33 -27.66
CA LYS A 423 7.51 17.28 -27.67
C LYS A 423 8.83 16.65 -28.10
N VAL A 424 9.00 15.33 -27.94
CA VAL A 424 10.24 14.62 -28.28
C VAL A 424 10.12 13.76 -29.54
N ASP A 425 9.03 13.90 -30.32
CA ASP A 425 8.81 13.16 -31.59
C ASP A 425 10.01 13.30 -32.55
N ALA A 426 10.60 14.49 -32.63
CA ALA A 426 11.76 14.77 -33.50
C ALA A 426 13.03 14.00 -33.09
N SER A 427 13.10 13.51 -31.85
CA SER A 427 14.24 12.78 -31.28
C SER A 427 14.03 11.26 -31.24
N GLU A 428 12.97 10.71 -31.87
CA GLU A 428 12.69 9.27 -31.84
C GLU A 428 13.90 8.40 -32.23
N ASN A 429 14.60 8.77 -33.30
CA ASN A 429 15.78 8.03 -33.77
C ASN A 429 16.93 8.07 -32.76
N GLU A 430 17.12 9.20 -32.07
CA GLU A 430 18.13 9.35 -31.03
C GLU A 430 17.79 8.45 -29.83
N ILE A 431 16.52 8.47 -29.39
CA ILE A 431 16.01 7.62 -28.31
C ILE A 431 16.20 6.15 -28.66
N ARG A 432 15.83 5.74 -29.88
CA ARG A 432 15.97 4.35 -30.35
C ARG A 432 17.43 3.88 -30.29
N ASN A 433 18.35 4.70 -30.80
CA ASN A 433 19.77 4.38 -30.80
C ASN A 433 20.34 4.33 -29.38
N ALA A 434 19.94 5.26 -28.52
CA ALA A 434 20.37 5.30 -27.12
C ALA A 434 19.90 4.06 -26.35
N ILE A 435 18.64 3.63 -26.53
CA ILE A 435 18.12 2.39 -25.92
C ILE A 435 18.94 1.19 -26.42
N GLY A 436 19.15 1.06 -27.73
CA GLY A 436 19.95 -0.05 -28.28
C GLY A 436 21.38 -0.10 -27.72
N GLN A 437 22.01 1.06 -27.52
CA GLN A 437 23.33 1.16 -26.87
C GLN A 437 23.28 0.74 -25.41
N ILE A 438 22.27 1.19 -24.64
CA ILE A 438 22.08 0.81 -23.24
C ILE A 438 21.91 -0.71 -23.12
N LEU A 439 21.06 -1.31 -23.94
CA LEU A 439 20.83 -2.75 -23.93
C LEU A 439 22.12 -3.53 -24.25
N SER A 440 22.82 -3.14 -25.32
CA SER A 440 24.06 -3.78 -25.73
C SER A 440 25.16 -3.66 -24.66
N THR A 441 25.27 -2.51 -24.00
CA THR A 441 26.25 -2.27 -22.93
C THR A 441 25.97 -3.16 -21.71
N ASN A 442 24.72 -3.53 -21.48
CA ASN A 442 24.29 -4.37 -20.36
C ASN A 442 24.11 -5.85 -20.73
N ASN A 443 24.58 -6.27 -21.91
CA ASN A 443 24.43 -7.64 -22.44
C ASN A 443 22.97 -8.11 -22.54
N LEU A 444 22.04 -7.20 -22.84
CA LEU A 444 20.63 -7.53 -23.05
C LEU A 444 20.34 -7.68 -24.54
N GLU A 445 19.75 -8.80 -24.94
CA GLU A 445 19.37 -9.04 -26.33
C GLU A 445 18.00 -8.39 -26.60
N GLN A 446 17.97 -7.38 -27.46
CA GLN A 446 16.72 -6.71 -27.85
C GLN A 446 15.91 -7.61 -28.78
N GLU A 447 14.80 -8.16 -28.28
CA GLU A 447 13.85 -8.94 -29.08
C GLU A 447 12.87 -8.04 -29.83
N GLN A 448 12.30 -7.06 -29.12
CA GLN A 448 11.36 -6.09 -29.70
C GLN A 448 11.55 -4.71 -29.08
N LEU A 449 11.52 -3.66 -29.91
CA LEU A 449 11.52 -2.26 -29.46
C LEU A 449 10.43 -1.47 -30.19
N VAL A 450 9.34 -1.19 -29.48
CA VAL A 450 8.24 -0.35 -29.95
C VAL A 450 8.39 1.04 -29.35
N LEU A 451 8.40 2.05 -30.21
CA LEU A 451 8.37 3.46 -29.84
C LEU A 451 7.05 4.04 -30.35
N GLY A 452 6.33 4.77 -29.50
CA GLY A 452 5.02 5.32 -29.83
C GLY A 452 4.79 6.71 -29.22
N SER A 453 3.98 7.52 -29.89
CA SER A 453 3.53 8.81 -29.36
C SER A 453 2.30 8.64 -28.44
N GLU A 454 2.16 9.58 -27.51
CA GLU A 454 1.27 9.73 -26.35
C GLU A 454 -0.24 9.38 -26.45
N GLU A 455 -0.75 8.73 -27.51
CA GLU A 455 -2.20 8.45 -27.68
C GLU A 455 -2.76 7.31 -26.80
N GLY A 456 -2.02 6.88 -25.79
CA GLY A 456 -2.57 6.07 -24.70
C GLY A 456 -1.51 5.75 -23.67
N SER A 457 -1.56 6.40 -22.51
CA SER A 457 -0.83 5.91 -21.35
C SER A 457 -1.23 4.44 -21.12
N ILE A 458 -0.26 3.56 -20.88
CA ILE A 458 -0.50 2.14 -20.66
C ILE A 458 -1.27 2.01 -19.35
N PRO A 459 -2.55 1.60 -19.37
CA PRO A 459 -3.29 1.46 -18.13
C PRO A 459 -2.74 0.26 -17.34
N ILE A 460 -2.72 0.37 -16.02
CA ILE A 460 -2.24 -0.70 -15.12
C ILE A 460 -3.00 -2.01 -15.40
N SER A 461 -4.29 -1.92 -15.73
CA SER A 461 -5.12 -3.07 -16.10
C SER A 461 -4.71 -3.78 -17.39
N ALA A 462 -4.11 -3.07 -18.35
CA ALA A 462 -3.56 -3.70 -19.55
C ALA A 462 -2.20 -4.34 -19.29
N ALA A 463 -1.34 -3.68 -18.52
CA ALA A 463 -0.02 -4.22 -18.17
C ALA A 463 -0.13 -5.44 -17.24
N PHE A 464 -1.01 -5.38 -16.24
CA PHE A 464 -1.14 -6.37 -15.18
C PHE A 464 -2.61 -6.77 -14.96
N PRO A 465 -3.21 -7.53 -15.89
CA PRO A 465 -4.61 -7.98 -15.77
C PRO A 465 -4.84 -8.83 -14.51
N ASN A 466 -3.81 -9.57 -14.06
CA ASN A 466 -3.86 -10.42 -12.86
C ASN A 466 -4.13 -9.65 -11.55
N ILE A 467 -3.97 -8.32 -11.53
CA ILE A 467 -4.38 -7.49 -10.38
C ILE A 467 -5.91 -7.47 -10.26
N PHE A 468 -6.59 -7.44 -11.40
CA PHE A 468 -8.05 -7.27 -11.50
C PHE A 468 -8.77 -8.63 -11.55
N GLU A 469 -8.07 -9.66 -11.99
CA GLU A 469 -8.52 -11.05 -11.93
C GLU A 469 -8.12 -11.63 -10.56
N ARG A 470 -9.05 -12.17 -9.76
CA ARG A 470 -8.81 -12.74 -8.39
C ARG A 470 -7.81 -13.91 -8.30
N LYS A 471 -6.94 -14.10 -9.29
CA LYS A 471 -6.01 -15.23 -9.43
C LYS A 471 -4.84 -15.20 -8.44
N GLY A 472 -4.53 -14.04 -7.83
CA GLY A 472 -3.40 -13.88 -6.91
C GLY A 472 -3.72 -13.45 -5.47
N SER A 473 -4.98 -13.22 -5.11
CA SER A 473 -5.32 -12.64 -3.80
C SER A 473 -5.71 -13.68 -2.74
N VAL A 474 -5.28 -13.43 -1.49
CA VAL A 474 -5.76 -14.17 -0.32
C VAL A 474 -7.21 -13.76 -0.07
N ASN A 475 -8.14 -14.71 -0.16
CA ASN A 475 -9.53 -14.49 0.16
C ASN A 475 -9.68 -14.33 1.69
N VAL A 476 -9.74 -13.09 2.17
CA VAL A 476 -10.04 -12.81 3.58
C VAL A 476 -11.55 -12.65 3.73
N THR A 477 -12.28 -13.76 3.69
CA THR A 477 -13.66 -13.81 4.21
C THR A 477 -13.56 -14.33 5.65
N VAL A 478 -14.09 -13.56 6.61
CA VAL A 478 -14.25 -13.99 8.02
C VAL A 478 -15.64 -14.56 8.19
#